data_AF-A0A4U8S916-F1
#
_entry.id   AF-A0A4U8S916-F1
#
_cell.length_a   1.000
_cell.length_b   1.000
_cell.length_c   1.000
_cell.angle_alpha   90.00
_cell.angle_beta   90.00
_cell.angle_gamma   90.00
#
_symmetry.space_group_name_H-M   'P 1'
#
loop_
_entity.id
_entity.type
_entity.pdbx_description
1 polymer ?
#
loop_
_entity_poly.entity_id
_entity_poly.type
_entity_poly.pdbx_seq_one_letter_code
_entity_poly.pdbx_strand_id
1 'polypeptide(L)'
;MNYSFTQPGKKTFFKKVSRIWWGYIFLTLFVFAGFVAILKVQGYFMQKNTQLASQMQRTLLEEIKELQEHLIVEQEKVQFIEYVSHQNILLKESIENLFDLIPEQITLNKIQMEQYQLTLYGTTPSKQIYTFLLEVPLRSIFHQSRADFYMLPNGWYNFVSVSKLEDIEQ
;
A
#
# COMPACT_ATOMS: atom_id res chain seq x y z
N MET A 1 -50.48 17.89 -110.53
CA MET A 1 -50.91 17.60 -109.14
C MET A 1 -49.71 17.04 -108.39
N ASN A 2 -49.13 17.86 -107.51
CA ASN A 2 -47.98 17.51 -106.68
C ASN A 2 -48.46 16.86 -105.39
N TYR A 3 -48.25 15.55 -105.23
CA TYR A 3 -48.39 14.89 -103.94
C TYR A 3 -47.00 14.82 -103.30
N SER A 4 -46.76 15.75 -102.37
CA SER A 4 -45.50 15.89 -101.65
C SER A 4 -45.34 14.76 -100.61
N PHE A 5 -44.15 14.16 -100.63
CA PHE A 5 -43.60 13.29 -99.61
C PHE A 5 -43.25 14.09 -98.35
N THR A 6 -43.78 13.71 -97.18
CA THR A 6 -43.06 13.90 -95.91
C THR A 6 -43.20 12.63 -95.08
N GLN A 7 -42.08 11.95 -94.83
CA GLN A 7 -42.02 10.80 -93.93
C GLN A 7 -42.34 11.24 -92.49
N PRO A 8 -43.05 10.42 -91.68
CA PRO A 8 -43.28 10.75 -90.29
C PRO A 8 -41.95 10.78 -89.53
N GLY A 9 -41.58 11.96 -89.01
CA GLY A 9 -40.40 12.13 -88.17
C GLY A 9 -40.49 11.25 -86.92
N LYS A 10 -39.50 10.38 -86.71
CA LYS A 10 -39.45 9.51 -85.52
C LYS A 10 -39.47 10.37 -84.25
N LYS A 11 -40.55 10.30 -83.47
CA LYS A 11 -40.68 10.93 -82.16
C LYS A 11 -39.52 10.51 -81.27
N THR A 12 -38.52 11.38 -81.15
CA THR A 12 -37.31 11.17 -80.36
C THR A 12 -37.34 12.06 -79.11
N PHE A 13 -38.38 11.92 -78.29
CA PHE A 13 -38.47 12.56 -76.97
C PHE A 13 -37.34 12.13 -76.01
N PHE A 14 -36.59 11.07 -76.35
CA PHE A 14 -35.75 10.31 -75.43
C PHE A 14 -34.23 10.39 -75.62
N LYS A 15 -33.68 11.22 -76.53
CA LYS A 15 -32.21 11.17 -76.77
C LYS A 15 -31.35 12.13 -75.93
N LYS A 16 -31.83 13.33 -75.62
CA LYS A 16 -31.05 14.34 -74.84
C LYS A 16 -31.42 14.36 -73.36
N VAL A 17 -32.72 14.42 -73.03
CA VAL A 17 -33.21 14.47 -71.64
C VAL A 17 -32.91 13.17 -70.88
N SER A 18 -33.16 12.00 -71.49
CA SER A 18 -32.86 10.70 -70.85
C SER A 18 -31.37 10.51 -70.52
N ARG A 19 -30.47 11.08 -71.33
CA ARG A 19 -29.02 11.01 -71.08
C ARG A 19 -28.60 11.81 -69.84
N ILE A 20 -29.26 12.93 -69.57
CA ILE A 20 -29.03 13.76 -68.38
C ILE A 20 -29.54 13.02 -67.12
N TRP A 21 -30.68 12.35 -67.20
CA TRP A 21 -31.23 11.54 -66.11
C TRP A 21 -30.31 10.38 -65.70
N TRP A 22 -29.71 9.68 -66.66
CA TRP A 22 -28.71 8.64 -66.35
C TRP A 22 -27.48 9.21 -65.64
N GLY A 23 -27.02 10.41 -66.01
CA GLY A 23 -25.95 11.11 -65.30
C GLY A 23 -26.33 11.43 -63.86
N TYR A 24 -27.54 11.91 -63.62
CA TYR A 24 -28.02 12.22 -62.27
C TYR A 24 -28.15 10.96 -61.40
N ILE A 25 -28.69 9.87 -61.95
CA ILE A 25 -28.81 8.58 -61.25
C ILE A 25 -27.42 8.02 -60.89
N PHE A 26 -26.45 8.12 -61.80
CA PHE A 26 -25.10 7.65 -61.51
C PHE A 26 -24.40 8.54 -60.48
N LEU A 27 -24.60 9.86 -60.54
CA LEU A 27 -24.07 10.81 -59.57
C LEU A 27 -24.61 10.56 -58.17
N THR A 28 -25.93 10.36 -58.01
CA THR A 28 -26.53 10.09 -56.70
C THR A 28 -26.05 8.75 -56.14
N LEU A 29 -25.93 7.72 -56.98
CA LEU A 29 -25.41 6.41 -56.58
C LEU A 29 -23.93 6.50 -56.17
N PHE A 30 -23.12 7.30 -56.87
CA PHE A 30 -21.73 7.56 -56.51
C PHE A 30 -21.59 8.27 -55.16
N VAL A 31 -22.39 9.32 -54.93
CA VAL A 31 -22.40 10.04 -53.64
C VAL A 31 -22.83 9.10 -52.50
N PHE A 32 -23.84 8.26 -52.73
CA PHE A 32 -24.30 7.29 -51.73
C PHE A 32 -23.23 6.25 -51.42
N ALA A 33 -22.55 5.71 -52.43
CA ALA A 33 -21.44 4.78 -52.26
C ALA A 33 -20.26 5.42 -51.50
N GLY A 34 -19.90 6.66 -51.84
CA GLY A 34 -18.86 7.42 -51.14
C GLY A 34 -19.20 7.65 -49.67
N PHE A 35 -20.45 8.00 -49.37
CA PHE A 35 -20.91 8.18 -48.00
C PHE A 35 -20.81 6.88 -47.18
N VAL A 36 -21.26 5.75 -47.73
CA VAL A 36 -21.14 4.44 -47.07
C VAL A 36 -19.68 4.05 -46.84
N ALA A 37 -18.80 4.31 -47.81
CA ALA A 37 -17.36 4.03 -47.67
C ALA A 37 -16.73 4.84 -46.53
N ILE A 38 -17.01 6.15 -46.45
CA ILE A 38 -16.52 7.03 -45.38
C ILE A 38 -17.00 6.53 -44.00
N LEU A 39 -18.28 6.18 -43.87
CA LEU A 39 -18.83 5.66 -42.61
C LEU A 39 -18.15 4.35 -42.18
N LYS A 40 -17.86 3.44 -43.11
CA LYS A 40 -17.14 2.20 -42.79
C LYS A 40 -15.70 2.47 -42.33
N VAL A 41 -15.00 3.38 -42.99
CA VAL A 41 -13.63 3.76 -42.60
C VAL A 41 -13.62 4.39 -41.21
N GLN A 42 -14.51 5.36 -40.95
CA GLN A 42 -14.63 5.99 -39.64
C GLN A 42 -15.02 4.98 -38.56
N GLY A 43 -15.96 4.07 -38.84
CA GLY A 43 -16.34 3.00 -37.92
C GLY A 43 -15.18 2.09 -37.54
N TYR A 44 -14.33 1.71 -38.52
CA TYR A 44 -13.14 0.90 -38.28
C TYR A 44 -12.11 1.62 -37.40
N PHE A 45 -11.79 2.88 -37.69
CA PHE A 45 -10.87 3.66 -36.88
C PHE A 45 -11.41 3.91 -35.46
N MET A 46 -12.72 4.19 -35.34
CA MET A 46 -13.36 4.37 -34.04
C MET A 46 -13.27 3.08 -33.21
N GLN A 47 -13.54 1.91 -33.79
CA GLN A 47 -13.45 0.62 -33.10
C GLN A 47 -12.02 0.30 -32.65
N LYS A 48 -11.00 0.62 -33.47
CA LYS A 48 -9.61 0.45 -33.04
C LYS A 48 -9.23 1.37 -31.89
N ASN A 49 -9.63 2.64 -31.95
CA ASN A 49 -9.33 3.59 -30.90
C ASN A 49 -10.03 3.24 -29.59
N THR A 50 -11.27 2.76 -29.63
CA THR A 50 -11.98 2.30 -28.42
C THR A 50 -11.36 1.04 -27.83
N GLN A 51 -10.85 0.12 -28.67
CA GLN A 51 -10.11 -1.05 -28.19
C GLN A 51 -8.81 -0.65 -27.50
N LEU A 52 -8.02 0.25 -28.09
CA LEU A 52 -6.78 0.76 -27.48
C LEU A 52 -7.06 1.49 -26.17
N ALA A 53 -8.07 2.35 -26.13
CA ALA A 53 -8.48 3.05 -24.91
C ALA A 53 -8.94 2.06 -23.82
N SER A 54 -9.70 1.02 -24.19
CA SER A 54 -10.14 -0.02 -23.24
C SER A 54 -8.97 -0.84 -22.70
N GLN A 55 -7.97 -1.16 -23.55
CA GLN A 55 -6.76 -1.86 -23.13
C GLN A 55 -5.94 -1.01 -22.18
N MET A 56 -5.71 0.26 -22.53
CA MET A 56 -4.99 1.20 -21.67
C MET A 56 -5.70 1.42 -20.33
N GLN A 57 -7.04 1.47 -20.33
CA GLN A 57 -7.81 1.54 -19.09
C GLN A 57 -7.59 0.30 -18.23
N ARG A 58 -7.56 -0.90 -18.83
CA ARG A 58 -7.30 -2.15 -18.08
C ARG A 58 -5.90 -2.16 -17.48
N THR A 59 -4.88 -1.79 -18.25
CA THR A 59 -3.50 -1.74 -17.75
C THR A 59 -3.35 -0.74 -16.61
N LEU A 60 -3.98 0.44 -16.72
CA LEU A 60 -3.96 1.44 -15.63
C LEU A 60 -4.69 0.93 -14.38
N LEU A 61 -5.80 0.21 -14.53
CA LEU A 61 -6.50 -0.38 -13.38
C LEU A 61 -5.69 -1.50 -12.72
N GLU A 62 -4.96 -2.30 -13.49
CA GLU A 62 -4.03 -3.31 -12.98
C GLU A 62 -2.87 -2.66 -12.22
N GLU A 63 -2.26 -1.60 -12.77
CA GLU A 63 -1.19 -0.84 -12.11
C GLU A 63 -1.67 -0.16 -10.81
N ILE A 64 -2.87 0.42 -10.81
CA ILE A 64 -3.47 0.98 -9.59
C ILE A 64 -3.64 -0.10 -8.52
N LYS A 65 -4.08 -1.30 -8.91
CA LYS A 65 -4.25 -2.41 -7.98
C LYS A 65 -2.92 -2.87 -7.39
N GLU A 66 -1.89 -3.01 -8.22
CA GLU A 66 -0.54 -3.37 -7.77
C GLU A 66 0.02 -2.31 -6.80
N LEU A 67 -0.13 -1.02 -7.12
CA LEU A 67 0.29 0.06 -6.23
C LEU A 67 -0.48 0.06 -4.89
N GLN A 68 -1.77 -0.28 -4.90
CA GLN A 68 -2.54 -0.42 -3.65
C GLN A 68 -2.04 -1.58 -2.80
N GLU A 69 -1.73 -2.72 -3.41
CA GLU A 69 -1.15 -3.87 -2.70
C GLU A 69 0.21 -3.50 -2.06
N HIS A 70 1.07 -2.78 -2.79
CA HIS A 70 2.32 -2.26 -2.24
C HIS A 70 2.12 -1.26 -1.10
N LEU A 71 1.13 -0.37 -1.21
CA LEU A 71 0.82 0.60 -0.14
C LEU A 71 0.39 -0.09 1.15
N ILE A 72 -0.40 -1.14 1.08
CA ILE A 72 -0.81 -1.91 2.26
C ILE A 72 0.41 -2.50 2.96
N VAL A 73 1.31 -3.14 2.21
CA VAL A 73 2.53 -3.74 2.76
C VAL A 73 3.44 -2.68 3.39
N GLU A 74 3.63 -1.52 2.74
CA GLU A 74 4.44 -0.44 3.31
C GLU A 74 3.79 0.18 4.55
N GLN A 75 2.46 0.32 4.57
CA GLN A 75 1.74 0.81 5.72
C GLN A 75 1.86 -0.14 6.93
N GLU A 76 1.78 -1.45 6.72
CA GLU A 76 2.02 -2.46 7.75
C GLU A 76 3.44 -2.34 8.34
N LYS A 77 4.46 -2.13 7.50
CA LYS A 77 5.84 -1.91 7.96
C LYS A 77 5.98 -0.66 8.82
N VAL A 78 5.37 0.45 8.40
CA VAL A 78 5.39 1.70 9.17
C VAL A 78 4.71 1.51 10.52
N GLN A 79 3.53 0.88 10.54
CA GLN A 79 2.80 0.59 11.78
C GLN A 79 3.61 -0.32 12.71
N PHE A 80 4.31 -1.31 12.17
CA PHE A 80 5.19 -2.16 12.97
C PHE A 80 6.36 -1.38 13.58
N ILE A 81 7.00 -0.47 12.82
CA ILE A 81 8.07 0.38 13.33
C ILE A 81 7.55 1.31 14.44
N GLU A 82 6.38 1.93 14.25
CA GLU A 82 5.75 2.76 15.26
C GLU A 82 5.42 1.97 16.52
N TYR A 83 4.88 0.76 16.37
CA TYR A 83 4.61 -0.14 17.48
C TYR A 83 5.88 -0.45 18.27
N VAL A 84 6.96 -0.89 17.61
CA VAL A 84 8.25 -1.19 18.27
C VAL A 84 8.82 0.05 18.96
N SER A 85 8.78 1.21 18.30
CA SER A 85 9.24 2.47 18.87
C SER A 85 8.45 2.84 20.13
N HIS A 86 7.12 2.70 20.09
CA HIS A 86 6.26 2.98 21.23
C HIS A 86 6.53 2.00 22.39
N GLN A 87 6.68 0.71 22.11
CA GLN A 87 7.04 -0.27 23.14
C GLN A 87 8.39 0.06 23.82
N ASN A 88 9.39 0.49 23.04
CA ASN A 88 10.68 0.90 23.58
C ASN A 88 10.58 2.15 24.47
N ILE A 89 9.75 3.12 24.09
CA ILE A 89 9.49 4.32 24.91
C ILE A 89 8.81 3.91 26.22
N LEU A 90 7.75 3.09 26.16
CA LEU A 90 7.06 2.61 27.36
C LEU A 90 7.98 1.83 28.29
N LEU A 91 8.84 0.96 27.75
CA LEU A 91 9.82 0.21 28.54
C LEU A 91 10.80 1.15 29.24
N LYS A 92 11.33 2.13 28.50
CA LYS A 92 12.23 3.15 29.05
C LYS A 92 11.56 3.92 30.19
N GLU A 93 10.37 4.46 29.95
CA GLU A 93 9.62 5.20 30.97
C GLU A 93 9.30 4.33 32.19
N SER A 94 8.94 3.07 31.99
CA SER A 94 8.66 2.14 33.09
C SER A 94 9.91 1.88 33.96
N ILE A 95 11.09 1.75 33.33
CA ILE A 95 12.37 1.59 34.04
C ILE A 95 12.75 2.88 34.79
N GLU A 96 12.61 4.04 34.14
CA GLU A 96 12.88 5.35 34.77
C GLU A 96 11.97 5.54 36.00
N ASN A 97 10.67 5.33 35.85
CA ASN A 97 9.70 5.41 36.95
C ASN A 97 10.02 4.42 38.08
N LEU A 98 10.47 3.20 37.76
CA LEU A 98 10.88 2.23 38.76
C LEU A 98 12.06 2.73 39.58
N PHE A 99 13.08 3.32 38.93
CA PHE A 99 14.25 3.85 39.63
C PHE A 99 13.94 5.11 40.45
N ASP A 100 13.00 5.95 40.00
CA ASP A 100 12.55 7.12 40.76
C ASP A 100 11.81 6.75 42.06
N LEU A 101 11.19 5.57 42.10
CA LEU A 101 10.42 5.08 43.26
C LEU A 101 11.26 4.26 44.26
N ILE A 102 12.48 3.83 43.89
CA ILE A 102 13.31 3.03 44.78
C ILE A 102 14.02 3.94 45.80
N PRO A 103 13.83 3.72 47.11
CA PRO A 103 14.42 4.56 48.14
C PRO A 103 15.94 4.41 48.23
N GLU A 104 16.60 5.38 48.86
CA GLU A 104 18.06 5.46 49.11
C GLU A 104 18.70 4.22 49.77
N GLN A 105 17.88 3.27 50.24
CA GLN A 105 18.29 2.07 50.95
C GLN A 105 19.01 1.07 50.05
N ILE A 106 18.86 1.16 48.73
CA ILE A 106 19.56 0.30 47.77
C ILE A 106 20.53 1.16 46.96
N THR A 107 21.78 0.72 46.85
CA THR A 107 22.79 1.40 46.03
C THR A 107 23.04 0.61 44.76
N LEU A 108 22.81 1.21 43.59
CA LEU A 108 23.15 0.62 42.30
C LEU A 108 24.58 1.02 41.92
N ASN A 109 25.42 0.04 41.64
CA ASN A 109 26.81 0.23 41.19
C ASN A 109 26.92 0.19 39.67
N LYS A 110 26.13 -0.66 39.01
CA LYS A 110 26.14 -0.80 37.55
C LYS A 110 24.76 -1.23 37.05
N ILE A 111 24.35 -0.63 35.95
CA ILE A 111 23.13 -0.98 35.21
C ILE A 111 23.58 -1.34 33.79
N GLN A 112 23.16 -2.51 33.30
CA GLN A 112 23.44 -2.95 31.94
C GLN A 112 22.11 -3.35 31.29
N MET A 113 21.73 -2.62 30.24
CA MET A 113 20.55 -2.92 29.44
C MET A 113 21.00 -3.54 28.12
N GLU A 114 20.49 -4.74 27.84
CA GLU A 114 20.58 -5.46 26.59
C GLU A 114 19.20 -5.55 25.94
N GLN A 115 19.11 -6.07 24.72
CA GLN A 115 17.88 -6.05 23.92
C GLN A 115 16.67 -6.67 24.65
N TYR A 116 16.88 -7.74 25.41
CA TYR A 116 15.81 -8.45 26.14
C TYR A 116 16.12 -8.66 27.62
N GLN A 117 17.18 -8.02 28.12
CA GLN A 117 17.68 -8.28 29.47
C GLN A 117 18.17 -7.00 30.15
N LEU A 118 17.74 -6.83 31.40
CA LEU A 118 18.28 -5.82 32.32
C LEU A 118 19.09 -6.53 33.39
N THR A 119 20.36 -6.15 33.54
CA THR A 119 21.23 -6.62 34.61
C THR A 119 21.59 -5.48 35.56
N LEU A 120 21.27 -5.65 36.84
CA LEU A 120 21.56 -4.70 37.90
C LEU A 120 22.60 -5.26 38.85
N TYR A 121 23.58 -4.44 39.18
CA TYR A 121 24.57 -4.72 40.21
C TYR A 121 24.44 -3.68 41.30
N GLY A 122 24.38 -4.11 42.55
CA GLY A 122 24.20 -3.18 43.66
C GLY A 122 24.43 -3.79 45.03
N THR A 123 24.21 -2.99 46.05
CA THR A 123 24.19 -3.39 47.45
C THR A 123 22.84 -3.12 48.10
N THR A 124 22.37 -4.07 48.92
CA THR A 124 21.14 -3.96 49.72
C THR A 124 21.40 -4.34 51.19
N PRO A 125 20.74 -3.71 52.17
CA PRO A 125 20.84 -4.09 53.57
C PRO A 125 20.27 -5.48 53.85
N SER A 126 19.28 -5.93 53.07
CA SER A 126 18.70 -7.28 53.21
C SER A 126 18.12 -7.80 51.89
N LYS A 127 17.99 -9.13 51.79
CA LYS A 127 17.34 -9.79 50.65
C LYS A 127 15.87 -9.38 50.54
N GLN A 128 15.18 -9.24 51.67
CA GLN A 128 13.77 -8.84 51.71
C GLN A 128 13.57 -7.42 51.18
N ILE A 129 14.43 -6.47 51.57
CA ILE A 129 14.37 -5.08 51.08
C ILE A 129 14.51 -5.05 49.56
N TYR A 130 15.48 -5.81 49.01
CA TYR A 130 15.61 -5.95 47.57
C TYR A 130 14.36 -6.57 46.93
N THR A 131 13.83 -7.66 47.49
CA THR A 131 12.68 -8.35 46.88
C THR A 131 11.45 -7.45 46.80
N PHE A 132 11.15 -6.68 47.86
CA PHE A 132 9.99 -5.80 47.87
C PHE A 132 10.16 -4.55 47.01
N LEU A 133 11.34 -3.92 47.00
CA LEU A 133 11.56 -2.63 46.35
C LEU A 133 11.99 -2.75 44.89
N LEU A 134 12.67 -3.84 44.52
CA LEU A 134 13.22 -4.04 43.18
C LEU A 134 12.61 -5.25 42.50
N GLU A 135 12.66 -6.43 43.11
CA GLU A 135 12.28 -7.67 42.42
C GLU A 135 10.80 -7.70 42.01
N VAL A 136 9.89 -7.32 42.90
CA VAL A 136 8.45 -7.30 42.59
C VAL A 136 8.11 -6.27 41.49
N PRO A 137 8.56 -4.99 41.57
CA PRO A 137 8.37 -4.03 40.49
C PRO A 137 9.02 -4.46 39.17
N LEU A 138 10.24 -5.02 39.22
CA LEU A 138 10.91 -5.55 38.03
C LEU A 138 10.11 -6.67 37.40
N ARG A 139 9.48 -7.56 38.18
CA ARG A 139 8.60 -8.61 37.64
C ARG A 139 7.34 -8.08 36.94
N SER A 140 6.93 -6.85 37.23
CA SER A 140 5.81 -6.19 36.55
C SER A 140 6.20 -5.63 35.18
N ILE A 141 7.48 -5.34 34.94
CA ILE A 141 8.01 -4.82 33.68
C ILE A 141 8.63 -5.96 32.85
N PHE A 142 9.32 -6.87 33.53
CA PHE A 142 10.04 -8.01 32.99
C PHE A 142 9.38 -9.29 33.49
N HIS A 143 8.91 -10.16 32.59
CA HIS A 143 8.23 -11.40 32.93
C HIS A 143 9.03 -12.30 33.88
N GLN A 144 10.36 -12.21 33.85
CA GLN A 144 11.26 -12.92 34.74
C GLN A 144 12.23 -11.95 35.41
N SER A 145 12.43 -12.10 36.72
CA SER A 145 13.47 -11.40 37.48
C SER A 145 14.01 -12.32 38.57
N ARG A 146 15.33 -12.47 38.63
CA ARG A 146 16.04 -13.28 39.63
C ARG A 146 17.28 -12.53 40.11
N ALA A 147 17.63 -12.70 41.39
CA ALA A 147 18.82 -12.09 41.96
C ALA A 147 19.64 -13.09 42.78
N ASP A 148 20.95 -13.03 42.59
CA ASP A 148 21.93 -13.74 43.40
C ASP A 148 22.54 -12.77 44.43
N PHE A 149 22.82 -13.26 45.64
CA PHE A 149 23.26 -12.42 46.76
C PHE A 149 24.53 -12.96 47.42
N TYR A 150 25.45 -12.04 47.72
CA TYR A 150 26.70 -12.33 48.42
C TYR A 150 26.84 -11.38 49.62
N MET A 151 27.06 -11.94 50.81
CA MET A 151 27.19 -11.16 52.04
C MET A 151 28.53 -10.41 52.09
N LEU A 152 28.50 -9.14 52.48
CA LEU A 152 29.68 -8.31 52.74
C LEU A 152 30.08 -8.35 54.21
N PRO A 153 31.34 -7.98 54.54
CA PRO A 153 31.81 -7.91 55.93
C PRO A 153 31.01 -6.95 56.85
N ASN A 154 30.32 -5.97 56.28
CA ASN A 154 29.48 -5.01 57.00
C ASN A 154 28.04 -5.50 57.24
N GLY A 155 27.71 -6.74 56.84
CA GLY A 155 26.38 -7.34 56.98
C GLY A 155 25.39 -6.99 55.88
N TRP A 156 25.76 -6.15 54.91
CA TRP A 156 24.96 -5.90 53.70
C TRP A 156 25.16 -7.03 52.68
N TYR A 157 24.38 -7.01 51.60
CA TYR A 157 24.47 -7.96 50.50
C TYR A 157 24.78 -7.26 49.19
N ASN A 158 25.78 -7.73 48.47
CA ASN A 158 25.93 -7.48 47.04
C ASN A 158 24.87 -8.32 46.33
N PHE A 159 24.20 -7.73 45.35
CA PHE A 159 23.29 -8.45 44.50
C PHE A 159 23.65 -8.30 43.03
N VAL A 160 23.39 -9.36 42.27
CA VAL A 160 23.35 -9.35 40.81
C VAL A 160 21.95 -9.79 40.41
N SER A 161 21.18 -8.86 39.85
CA SER A 161 19.83 -9.10 39.36
C SER A 161 19.83 -9.22 37.85
N VAL A 162 19.17 -10.24 37.33
CA VAL A 162 18.93 -10.43 35.90
C VAL A 162 17.43 -10.49 35.69
N SER A 163 16.92 -9.53 34.92
CA SER A 163 15.51 -9.43 34.54
C SER A 163 15.39 -9.57 33.02
N LYS A 164 14.47 -10.39 32.54
CA LYS A 164 14.28 -10.71 31.13
C LYS A 164 12.86 -10.42 30.67
N LEU A 165 12.75 -9.79 29.50
CA LEU A 165 11.52 -9.82 28.73
C LEU A 165 11.32 -11.28 28.26
N GLU A 166 10.09 -11.78 28.26
CA GLU A 166 9.83 -13.17 27.85
C GLU A 166 10.38 -13.38 26.44
N ASP A 167 11.25 -14.37 26.26
CA ASP A 167 11.66 -14.81 24.94
C ASP A 167 10.38 -15.29 24.24
N ILE A 168 10.03 -14.65 23.14
CA ILE A 168 9.21 -15.29 22.13
C ILE A 168 10.09 -16.45 21.64
N GLU A 169 9.90 -17.64 22.22
CA GLU A 169 10.48 -18.87 21.68
C GLU A 169 10.19 -18.89 20.17
N GLN A 170 11.28 -18.90 19.39
CA GLN A 170 11.27 -18.86 17.93
C GLN A 170 10.46 -19.98 17.30
#